data_AF-A0A5E6RJ87-F1
#
_entry.id   AF-A0A5E6RJ87-F1
#
_cell.length_a   1.000
_cell.length_b   1.000
_cell.length_c   1.000
_cell.angle_alpha   90.00
_cell.angle_beta   90.00
_cell.angle_gamma   90.00
#
_symmetry.space_group_name_H-M   'P 1'
#
loop_
_entity.id
_entity.type
_entity.pdbx_description
1 polymer ?
#
loop_
_entity_poly.entity_id
_entity_poly.type
_entity_poly.pdbx_seq_one_letter_code
_entity_poly.pdbx_strand_id
1 'polypeptide(L)'
;MLFLGDAHDGVVSDSLRACDCSETNKLSLDLVKLSHHGSEYNTSSDLLGLLDSPIYIVSTDGSRHGLPNKRTIARIIKSTQGEVYFNYDQVIAPLLLNHEVEEYSSRLKVLDDEIRY
;
A
#
# COMPACT_ATOMS: atom_id res chain seq x y z
N MET A 1 11.11 -8.95 1.01
CA MET A 1 10.47 -7.80 1.72
C MET A 1 11.02 -6.46 1.21
N LEU A 2 10.20 -5.41 1.14
CA LEU A 2 10.59 -4.04 0.74
C LEU A 2 10.02 -2.99 1.72
N PHE A 3 10.86 -2.07 2.22
CA PHE A 3 10.46 -0.99 3.14
C PHE A 3 10.77 0.37 2.52
N LEU A 4 9.73 1.11 2.11
CA LEU A 4 9.91 2.31 1.28
C LEU A 4 10.18 3.61 2.04
N GLY A 5 10.17 3.58 3.38
CA GLY A 5 10.40 4.78 4.19
C GLY A 5 9.42 5.90 3.82
N ASP A 6 9.97 7.02 3.35
CA ASP A 6 9.27 8.19 2.80
C ASP A 6 9.70 8.50 1.34
N ALA A 7 10.25 7.51 0.63
CA ALA A 7 10.71 7.68 -0.74
C ALA A 7 9.57 8.09 -1.69
N HIS A 8 9.88 8.96 -2.66
CA HIS A 8 8.97 9.22 -3.78
C HIS A 8 8.97 8.04 -4.74
N ASP A 9 7.80 7.76 -5.33
CA ASP A 9 7.56 6.61 -6.18
C ASP A 9 8.47 6.58 -7.41
N GLY A 10 8.67 7.71 -8.10
CA GLY A 10 9.53 7.77 -9.28
C GLY A 10 10.97 7.34 -9.01
N VAL A 11 11.54 7.73 -7.86
CA VAL A 11 12.91 7.34 -7.47
C VAL A 11 13.02 5.83 -7.29
N VAL A 12 11.99 5.22 -6.70
CA VAL A 12 11.94 3.77 -6.48
C VAL A 12 11.74 3.06 -7.81
N SER A 13 10.80 3.51 -8.64
CA SER A 13 10.55 2.95 -9.99
C SER A 13 11.82 2.96 -10.84
N ASP A 14 12.52 4.09 -10.91
CA ASP A 14 13.76 4.22 -11.69
C ASP A 14 14.85 3.25 -11.20
N SER A 15 14.99 3.13 -9.88
CA SER A 15 15.96 2.21 -9.27
C SER A 15 15.62 0.75 -9.54
N LEU A 16 14.34 0.38 -9.48
CA LEU A 16 13.88 -0.98 -9.80
C LEU A 16 14.09 -1.31 -11.28
N ARG A 17 13.80 -0.36 -12.18
CA ARG A 17 14.04 -0.54 -13.63
C ARG A 17 15.52 -0.67 -13.96
N ALA A 18 16.39 0.04 -13.24
CA ALA A 18 17.84 -0.14 -13.36
C ALA A 18 18.32 -1.54 -12.91
N CYS A 19 17.49 -2.25 -12.13
CA CYS A 19 17.68 -3.64 -11.73
C CYS A 19 16.83 -4.62 -12.56
N ASP A 20 16.54 -4.28 -13.83
CA ASP A 20 15.78 -5.09 -14.79
C ASP A 20 14.33 -5.43 -14.39
N CYS A 21 13.76 -4.70 -13.42
CA CYS A 21 12.34 -4.86 -13.07
C CYS A 21 11.45 -4.20 -14.13
N SER A 22 10.36 -4.88 -14.50
CA SER A 22 9.36 -4.39 -15.44
C SER A 22 7.99 -4.99 -15.13
N GLU A 23 6.95 -4.58 -15.86
CA GLU A 23 5.60 -5.13 -15.67
C GLU A 23 5.50 -6.63 -15.95
N THR A 24 6.37 -7.17 -16.80
CA THR A 24 6.47 -8.60 -17.13
C THR A 24 7.57 -9.32 -16.36
N ASN A 25 8.44 -8.59 -15.66
CA ASN A 25 9.51 -9.11 -14.81
C ASN A 25 9.50 -8.35 -13.48
N LYS A 26 8.47 -8.61 -12.66
CA LYS A 26 8.23 -7.87 -11.41
C LYS A 26 9.18 -8.34 -10.30
N LEU A 27 9.45 -7.45 -9.35
CA LEU A 27 10.17 -7.81 -8.14
C LEU A 27 9.25 -8.62 -7.20
N SER A 28 9.57 -9.90 -7.01
CA SER A 28 8.85 -10.78 -6.07
C SER A 28 9.20 -10.48 -4.62
N LEU A 29 8.18 -10.24 -3.79
CA LEU A 29 8.33 -9.79 -2.41
C LEU A 29 7.27 -10.43 -1.50
N ASP A 30 7.67 -10.82 -0.29
CA ASP A 30 6.72 -11.29 0.73
C ASP A 30 5.80 -10.17 1.23
N LEU A 31 6.30 -8.94 1.29
CA LEU A 31 5.55 -7.74 1.70
C LEU A 31 6.20 -6.45 1.22
N VAL A 32 5.41 -5.39 1.17
CA VAL A 32 5.80 -4.00 0.93
C VAL A 32 5.26 -3.10 2.04
N LYS A 33 6.13 -2.43 2.82
CA LYS A 33 5.71 -1.32 3.67
C LYS A 33 5.66 -0.04 2.84
N LEU A 34 4.46 0.55 2.74
CA LEU A 34 4.23 1.72 1.90
C LEU A 34 5.03 2.93 2.38
N SER A 35 5.34 3.79 1.41
CA SER A 35 6.03 5.04 1.65
C SER A 35 5.11 6.07 2.30
N HIS A 36 5.66 6.89 3.19
CA HIS A 36 5.03 8.07 3.78
C HIS A 36 3.56 7.81 4.19
N HIS A 37 3.38 6.83 5.06
CA HIS A 37 2.09 6.47 5.66
C HIS A 37 0.96 6.16 4.65
N GLY A 38 1.28 5.79 3.41
CA GLY A 38 0.28 5.54 2.36
C GLY A 38 -0.19 6.80 1.63
N SER A 39 0.68 7.80 1.53
CA SER A 39 0.46 9.01 0.72
C SER A 39 0.30 8.71 -0.77
N GLU A 40 -0.64 9.39 -1.40
CA GLU A 40 -0.90 9.26 -2.84
C GLU A 40 0.24 9.81 -3.72
N TYR A 41 1.12 10.63 -3.16
CA TYR A 41 2.29 11.18 -3.86
C TYR A 41 3.51 10.26 -3.82
N ASN A 42 3.40 9.13 -3.13
CA ASN A 42 4.51 8.20 -2.91
C ASN A 42 4.20 6.77 -3.36
N THR A 43 3.02 6.53 -3.94
CA THR A 43 2.61 5.21 -4.43
C THR A 43 1.73 5.37 -5.67
N SER A 44 2.35 5.23 -6.85
CA SER A 44 1.66 5.23 -8.14
C SER A 44 1.38 3.83 -8.65
N SER A 45 0.49 3.73 -9.64
CA SER A 45 0.26 2.49 -10.39
C SER A 45 1.48 2.04 -11.17
N ASP A 46 2.39 2.95 -11.57
CA ASP A 46 3.66 2.59 -12.20
C ASP A 46 4.54 1.79 -11.24
N LEU A 47 4.79 2.32 -10.03
CA LEU A 47 5.53 1.62 -9.00
C LEU A 47 4.89 0.26 -8.68
N LEU A 48 3.57 0.22 -8.48
CA LEU A 48 2.86 -1.03 -8.19
C LEU A 48 2.93 -2.05 -9.34
N GLY A 49 3.06 -1.58 -10.59
CA GLY A 49 3.24 -2.42 -11.76
C GLY A 49 4.57 -3.18 -11.76
N LEU A 50 5.58 -2.69 -11.02
CA LEU A 50 6.90 -3.31 -10.89
C LEU A 50 7.01 -4.29 -9.73
N LEU A 51 6.00 -4.35 -8.85
CA LEU A 51 6.02 -5.16 -7.64
C LEU A 51 5.06 -6.34 -7.76
N ASP A 52 5.52 -7.52 -7.33
CA ASP A 52 4.67 -8.68 -7.09
C ASP A 52 4.72 -9.02 -5.60
N SER A 53 3.65 -8.68 -4.89
CA SER A 53 3.58 -8.89 -3.46
C SER A 53 2.15 -9.18 -2.99
N PRO A 54 1.98 -10.14 -2.07
CA PRO A 54 0.68 -10.46 -1.49
C PRO A 54 0.26 -9.49 -0.39
N ILE A 55 1.18 -8.68 0.16
CA ILE A 55 0.94 -7.87 1.36
C ILE A 55 1.49 -6.45 1.19
N TYR A 56 0.64 -5.46 1.45
CA TYR A 56 1.00 -4.04 1.51
C TYR A 56 0.66 -3.47 2.89
N ILE A 57 1.63 -2.87 3.57
CA ILE A 57 1.46 -2.40 4.96
C ILE A 57 1.37 -0.87 5.00
N VAL A 58 0.31 -0.36 5.61
CA VAL A 58 0.14 1.03 6.02
C VAL A 58 0.43 1.13 7.52
N SER A 59 1.23 2.12 7.92
CA SER A 59 1.59 2.36 9.32
C SER A 59 1.23 3.80 9.69
N THR A 60 0.02 4.03 10.18
CA THR A 60 -0.48 5.33 10.67
C THR A 60 -1.79 5.14 11.43
N ASP A 61 -2.09 6.01 12.39
CA ASP A 61 -3.39 6.08 13.08
C ASP A 61 -4.43 6.93 12.36
N GLY A 62 -4.02 7.58 11.27
CA GLY A 62 -4.83 8.51 10.48
C GLY A 62 -5.22 9.80 11.18
N SER A 63 -4.68 10.08 12.37
CA SER A 63 -5.03 11.29 13.13
C SER A 63 -4.37 12.55 12.58
N ARG A 64 -3.27 12.40 11.82
CA ARG A 64 -2.46 13.51 11.30
C ARG A 64 -2.31 13.44 9.78
N HIS A 65 -2.28 14.61 9.15
CA HIS A 65 -1.99 14.79 7.72
C HIS A 65 -2.98 14.15 6.73
N GLY A 66 -4.09 13.55 7.19
CA GLY A 66 -5.13 12.97 6.33
C GLY A 66 -4.66 11.73 5.56
N LEU A 67 -3.75 10.95 6.15
CA LEU A 67 -3.18 9.73 5.58
C LEU A 67 -3.72 8.48 6.28
N PRO A 68 -3.80 7.32 5.62
CA PRO A 68 -3.48 7.07 4.21
C PRO A 68 -4.54 7.69 3.29
N ASN A 69 -4.17 7.98 2.05
CA ASN A 69 -5.13 8.48 1.09
C ASN A 69 -5.92 7.32 0.45
N LYS A 70 -7.24 7.48 0.32
CA LYS A 70 -8.11 6.53 -0.42
C LYS A 70 -7.56 6.21 -1.82
N ARG A 71 -6.96 7.20 -2.50
CA ARG A 71 -6.36 7.01 -3.83
C ARG A 71 -5.25 5.96 -3.82
N THR A 72 -4.40 5.94 -2.79
CA THR A 72 -3.34 4.94 -2.63
C THR A 72 -3.94 3.53 -2.55
N ILE A 73 -4.97 3.36 -1.72
CA ILE A 73 -5.65 2.07 -1.52
C ILE A 73 -6.32 1.61 -2.81
N ALA A 74 -7.02 2.51 -3.50
CA ALA A 74 -7.65 2.22 -4.79
C ALA A 74 -6.63 1.78 -5.85
N ARG A 75 -5.43 2.38 -5.88
CA ARG A 75 -4.34 1.97 -6.78
C ARG A 75 -3.86 0.55 -6.46
N ILE A 76 -3.67 0.22 -5.19
CA ILE A 76 -3.23 -1.13 -4.79
C ILE A 76 -4.27 -2.19 -5.18
N ILE A 77 -5.56 -1.94 -4.88
CA ILE A 77 -6.65 -2.85 -5.24
C ILE A 77 -6.73 -3.04 -6.76
N LYS A 78 -6.61 -1.95 -7.53
CA LYS A 78 -6.67 -2.00 -9.00
C LYS A 78 -5.47 -2.70 -9.64
N SER A 79 -4.27 -2.42 -9.14
CA SER A 79 -3.01 -2.85 -9.78
C SER A 79 -2.53 -4.22 -9.31
N THR A 80 -3.06 -4.75 -8.21
CA THR A 80 -2.48 -5.93 -7.53
C THR A 80 -3.55 -6.83 -6.92
N GLN A 81 -3.18 -8.09 -6.67
CA GLN A 81 -4.01 -9.03 -5.91
C GLN A 81 -3.72 -9.02 -4.39
N GLY A 82 -2.78 -8.20 -3.91
CA GLY A 82 -2.28 -8.26 -2.53
C GLY A 82 -3.08 -7.48 -1.48
N GLU A 83 -3.32 -8.05 -0.33
CA GLU A 83 -4.07 -7.43 0.77
C GLU A 83 -3.34 -6.20 1.36
N VAL A 84 -4.12 -5.24 1.85
CA VAL A 84 -3.59 -4.05 2.55
C VAL A 84 -3.82 -4.21 4.04
N TYR A 85 -2.73 -4.20 4.80
CA TYR A 85 -2.73 -4.31 6.25
C TYR A 85 -2.56 -2.94 6.90
N PHE A 86 -3.36 -2.70 7.92
CA PHE A 86 -3.34 -1.50 8.75
C PHE A 86 -2.99 -1.87 10.19
N ASN A 87 -2.36 -0.94 10.89
CA ASN A 87 -2.05 -1.06 12.31
C ASN A 87 -3.25 -0.77 13.22
N TYR A 88 -4.26 -0.02 12.75
CA TYR A 88 -5.46 0.28 13.53
C TYR A 88 -6.73 0.19 12.65
N ASP A 89 -7.82 -0.31 13.23
CA ASP A 89 -9.08 -0.58 12.54
C ASP A 89 -9.82 0.69 12.11
N GLN A 90 -9.76 1.75 12.92
CA GLN A 90 -10.46 3.01 12.64
C GLN A 90 -10.01 3.69 11.34
N VAL A 91 -8.83 3.32 10.83
CA VAL A 91 -8.29 3.84 9.57
C VAL A 91 -9.06 3.30 8.36
N ILE A 92 -9.67 2.11 8.47
CA ILE A 92 -10.30 1.42 7.35
C ILE A 92 -11.67 2.03 6.99
N ALA A 93 -12.52 2.25 8.00
CA ALA A 93 -13.89 2.73 7.79
C ALA A 93 -14.01 3.96 6.88
N PRO A 94 -13.19 5.02 6.99
CA PRO A 94 -13.31 6.21 6.13
C PRO A 94 -12.78 6.00 4.70
N LEU A 95 -12.10 4.89 4.40
CA LEU A 95 -11.50 4.64 3.07
C LEU A 95 -12.50 4.10 2.05
N LEU A 96 -13.62 3.53 2.51
CA LEU A 96 -14.62 2.92 1.65
C LEU A 96 -15.94 3.69 1.72
N LEU A 97 -16.58 3.86 0.56
CA LEU A 97 -17.97 4.28 0.44
C LEU A 97 -18.87 3.07 0.71
N ASN A 98 -20.12 3.31 1.13
CA ASN A 98 -21.04 2.23 1.50
C ASN A 98 -21.21 1.14 0.42
N HIS A 99 -21.21 1.52 -0.87
CA HIS A 99 -21.33 0.58 -1.98
C HIS A 99 -20.02 -0.14 -2.34
N GLU A 100 -18.88 0.32 -1.81
CA GLU A 100 -17.56 -0.29 -2.02
C GLU A 100 -17.25 -1.34 -0.94
N VAL A 101 -17.98 -1.35 0.17
CA VAL A 101 -17.71 -2.23 1.32
C VAL A 101 -17.81 -3.71 0.93
N GLU A 102 -18.88 -4.10 0.26
CA GLU A 102 -19.10 -5.49 -0.14
C GLU A 102 -17.98 -6.02 -1.05
N GLU A 103 -17.50 -5.17 -1.95
CA GLU A 103 -16.51 -5.55 -2.96
C GLU A 103 -15.07 -5.56 -2.41
N TYR A 104 -14.71 -4.56 -1.59
CA TYR A 104 -13.29 -4.28 -1.28
C TYR A 104 -12.89 -4.52 0.17
N SER A 105 -13.84 -4.64 1.12
CA SER A 105 -13.49 -4.80 2.54
C SER A 105 -12.65 -6.05 2.82
N SER A 106 -12.84 -7.12 2.06
CA SER A 106 -12.09 -8.37 2.22
C SER A 106 -10.58 -8.19 1.98
N ARG A 107 -10.17 -7.18 1.20
CA ARG A 107 -8.78 -6.84 0.88
C ARG A 107 -8.11 -5.93 1.92
N LEU A 108 -8.85 -5.37 2.87
CA LEU A 108 -8.33 -4.47 3.90
C LEU A 108 -8.36 -5.18 5.26
N LYS A 109 -7.19 -5.39 5.85
CA LYS A 109 -7.00 -6.18 7.08
C LYS A 109 -6.39 -5.33 8.17
N VAL A 110 -6.71 -5.66 9.42
CA VAL A 110 -6.03 -5.10 10.59
C VAL A 110 -5.05 -6.15 11.10
N LEU A 111 -3.87 -5.72 11.53
CA LEU A 111 -2.92 -6.60 12.22
C LEU A 111 -3.45 -6.85 13.64
N ASP A 112 -3.82 -8.10 13.94
CA ASP A 112 -4.56 -8.48 15.15
C ASP A 112 -3.74 -8.49 16.46
N ASP A 113 -2.51 -7.98 16.44
CA ASP A 113 -1.68 -7.84 17.63
C ASP A 113 -1.21 -6.39 17.76
N GLU A 114 -2.01 -5.56 18.43
CA GLU A 114 -1.57 -4.21 18.80
C GLU A 114 -0.24 -4.31 19.58
N ILE A 115 0.84 -3.81 18.99
CA ILE A 115 2.07 -3.53 19.75
C ILE A 115 1.76 -2.32 20.63
N ARG A 116 1.13 -2.59 21.78
CA ARG A 116 0.91 -1.61 22.85
C ARG A 116 2.24 -1.37 23.55
N TYR A 117 2.76 -0.15 23.47
CA TYR A 117 3.88 0.33 24.26
C TYR A 117 3.40 1.30 25.34
#